data_AF-A0A8T0VSY2-F1
#
_entry.id   AF-A0A8T0VSY2-F1
#
_cell.length_a   1.000
_cell.length_b   1.000
_cell.length_c   1.000
_cell.angle_alpha   90.00
_cell.angle_beta   90.00
_cell.angle_gamma   90.00
#
_symmetry.space_group_name_H-M   'P 1'
#
loop_
_entity.id
_entity.type
_entity.pdbx_description
1 polymer ?
#
loop_
_entity_poly.entity_id
_entity_poly.type
_entity_poly.pdbx_seq_one_letter_code
_entity_poly.pdbx_strand_id
1 'polypeptide(L)' 'MGTLEGVPDRGFRSLLLLVNWELWLERNARTFKRAERPVHIMLLKIKEEARTWSFAGAKHLSALLEGA' A
#
# COMPACT_ATOMS: atom_id res chain seq x y z
N MET A 1 -4.93 -24.79 2.94
CA MET A 1 -5.78 -23.66 3.39
C MET A 1 -6.51 -23.13 2.17
N GLY A 2 -7.80 -23.44 2.03
CA GLY A 2 -8.58 -23.06 0.85
C GLY A 2 -8.77 -21.54 0.76
N THR A 3 -8.52 -20.99 -0.42
CA THR A 3 -8.94 -19.63 -0.79
C THR A 3 -10.47 -19.61 -0.86
N LEU A 4 -11.12 -18.78 -0.05
CA LEU A 4 -12.55 -18.50 -0.21
C LEU A 4 -12.74 -17.73 -1.50
N GLU A 5 -13.57 -18.22 -2.42
CA GLU A 5 -13.85 -17.53 -3.67
C GLU A 5 -14.44 -16.13 -3.38
N GLY A 6 -13.95 -15.12 -4.10
CA GLY A 6 -14.36 -13.71 -3.94
C GLY A 6 -13.65 -12.95 -2.82
N VAL A 7 -12.87 -13.61 -1.95
CA VAL A 7 -12.03 -12.93 -0.96
C VAL A 7 -10.69 -12.55 -1.60
N PRO A 8 -10.32 -11.25 -1.62
CA PRO A 8 -9.01 -10.84 -2.13
C PRO A 8 -7.89 -11.48 -1.32
N ASP A 9 -6.80 -11.87 -1.98
CA ASP A 9 -5.67 -12.50 -1.32
C ASP A 9 -5.07 -11.59 -0.25
N ARG A 10 -4.34 -12.20 0.70
CA ARG A 10 -3.80 -11.47 1.85
C ARG A 10 -2.82 -10.37 1.44
N GLY A 11 -2.05 -10.56 0.37
CA GLY A 11 -1.14 -9.55 -0.17
C GLY A 11 -1.91 -8.35 -0.71
N PHE A 12 -2.96 -8.60 -1.50
CA PHE A 12 -3.79 -7.53 -2.05
C PHE A 12 -4.51 -6.73 -0.96
N ARG A 13 -5.02 -7.41 0.08
CA ARG A 13 -5.60 -6.73 1.25
C ARG A 13 -4.59 -5.83 1.96
N SER A 14 -3.34 -6.29 2.14
CA SER A 14 -2.26 -5.47 2.71
C SER A 14 -1.93 -4.27 1.82
N LEU A 15 -1.89 -4.44 0.50
CA LEU A 15 -1.68 -3.33 -0.44
C LEU A 15 -2.83 -2.31 -0.38
N LEU A 16 -4.09 -2.76 -0.34
CA LEU A 16 -5.24 -1.87 -0.17
C LEU A 16 -5.15 -1.06 1.13
N LEU A 17 -4.76 -1.70 2.23
CA LEU A 17 -4.55 -1.02 3.51
C LEU A 17 -3.49 0.09 3.37
N LEU A 18 -2.37 -0.22 2.73
CA LEU A 18 -1.28 0.74 2.51
C LEU A 18 -1.70 1.92 1.63
N VAL A 19 -2.45 1.66 0.55
CA VAL A 19 -3.01 2.72 -0.30
C VAL A 19 -3.94 3.64 0.49
N ASN A 20 -4.86 3.06 1.28
CA ASN A 20 -5.77 3.84 2.13
C ASN A 20 -5.01 4.66 3.17
N TRP A 21 -3.95 4.10 3.76
CA TRP A 21 -3.07 4.79 4.70
C TRP A 21 -2.38 6.01 4.08
N GLU A 22 -1.76 5.87 2.90
CA GLU A 22 -1.09 6.98 2.21
C GLU A 22 -2.08 8.08 1.77
N LEU A 23 -3.29 7.71 1.34
CA LEU A 23 -4.36 8.67 1.03
C LEU A 23 -4.81 9.45 2.27
N TRP A 24 -4.91 8.77 3.41
CA TRP A 24 -5.24 9.42 4.68
C TRP A 24 -4.15 10.40 5.12
N LEU A 25 -2.87 10.00 5.02
CA LEU A 25 -1.74 10.87 5.33
C LEU A 25 -1.70 12.11 4.42
N GLU A 26 -1.97 11.95 3.12
CA GLU A 26 -2.05 13.08 2.18
C GLU A 26 -3.18 14.04 2.55
N ARG A 27 -4.39 13.53 2.84
CA ARG A 27 -5.52 14.36 3.27
C ARG A 27 -5.18 15.17 4.53
N ASN A 28 -4.47 14.56 5.48
CA ASN A 28 -4.02 15.25 6.69
C ASN A 28 -2.95 16.30 6.38
N ALA A 29 -2.00 16.02 5.49
CA ALA A 29 -1.01 17.00 5.07
C ALA A 29 -1.67 18.23 4.41
N ARG A 30 -2.67 18.03 3.54
CA ARG A 30 -3.42 19.13 2.93
C ARG A 30 -4.17 19.95 3.97
N THR A 31 -4.86 19.29 4.90
CA THR A 31 -5.67 19.96 5.92
C THR A 31 -4.82 20.73 6.94
N PHE A 32 -3.84 20.07 7.54
CA PHE A 32 -3.11 20.61 8.69
C PHE A 32 -1.82 21.34 8.30
N LYS A 33 -1.22 21.02 7.15
CA LYS A 33 0.07 21.59 6.72
C LYS A 33 -0.06 22.43 5.45
N ARG A 34 -1.25 22.51 4.84
CA ARG A 34 -1.48 23.15 3.53
C ARG A 34 -0.49 22.69 2.46
N ALA A 35 -0.07 21.42 2.55
CA ALA A 35 0.89 20.81 1.64
C ALA A 35 0.18 19.74 0.82
N GLU A 36 0.40 19.76 -0.49
CA GLU A 36 -0.13 18.80 -1.44
C GLU A 36 1.01 18.09 -2.16
N ARG A 37 0.88 16.78 -2.33
CA ARG A 37 1.78 15.99 -3.17
C ARG A 37 1.13 15.70 -4.52
N PRO A 38 1.89 15.76 -5.62
CA PRO A 38 1.45 15.23 -6.89
C PRO A 38 1.15 13.73 -6.79
N VAL A 39 0.15 13.27 -7.55
CA VAL A 39 -0.29 11.86 -7.54
C VAL A 39 0.87 10.90 -7.84
N HIS A 40 1.77 11.25 -8.77
CA HIS A 40 2.93 10.40 -9.09
C HIS A 40 3.90 10.21 -7.91
N ILE A 41 4.04 11.21 -7.03
CA ILE A 41 4.86 11.11 -5.81
C ILE A 41 4.19 10.20 -4.79
N MET A 42 2.86 10.27 -4.66
CA MET A 42 2.11 9.35 -3.79
C MET A 42 2.23 7.90 -4.27
N LEU A 43 2.11 7.67 -5.58
CA LEU A 43 2.29 6.34 -6.15
C LEU A 43 3.70 5.79 -5.90
N LEU A 44 4.74 6.64 -6.03
CA LEU A 44 6.11 6.24 -5.72
C LEU A 44 6.24 5.83 -4.24
N LYS A 45 5.70 6.64 -3.32
CA LYS A 45 5.72 6.34 -1.89
C LYS A 45 5.02 5.02 -1.53
N ILE A 46 3.85 4.77 -2.10
CA ILE A 46 3.14 3.50 -1.89
C ILE A 46 4.02 2.31 -2.33
N LYS A 47 4.68 2.42 -3.50
CA LYS A 47 5.58 1.37 -3.98
C LYS A 47 6.81 1.18 -3.09
N GLU A 48 7.41 2.27 -2.62
CA GLU A 48 8.54 2.24 -1.70
C GLU A 48 8.16 1.59 -0.37
N GLU A 49 7.04 2.00 0.24
CA GLU A 49 6.58 1.44 1.51
C GLU A 49 6.18 -0.04 1.38
N ALA A 50 5.55 -0.41 0.25
CA ALA A 50 5.24 -1.82 -0.03
C ALA A 50 6.51 -2.68 -0.12
N ARG A 51 7.58 -2.16 -0.74
CA ARG A 51 8.89 -2.81 -0.76
C ARG A 51 9.51 -2.89 0.64
N THR A 52 9.45 -1.80 1.41
CA THR A 52 9.93 -1.78 2.81
C THR A 52 9.24 -2.86 3.65
N TRP A 53 7.92 -3.00 3.53
CA TRP A 53 7.17 -4.03 4.24
C TRP A 53 7.53 -5.44 3.77
N SER A 54 7.75 -5.61 2.46
CA SER A 54 8.26 -6.87 1.90
C SER A 54 9.61 -7.25 2.53
N PHE A 55 10.57 -6.32 2.58
CA PHE A 55 11.86 -6.52 3.23
C PHE A 55 11.74 -6.77 4.74
N ALA A 56 10.74 -6.17 5.40
CA ALA A 56 10.44 -6.41 6.81
C ALA A 56 9.73 -7.76 7.08
N GLY A 57 9.48 -8.58 6.05
CA GLY A 57 8.95 -9.94 6.18
C GLY A 57 7.45 -10.08 5.90
N ALA A 58 6.81 -9.10 5.25
CA ALA A 58 5.41 -9.21 4.81
C ALA A 58 5.25 -10.17 3.61
N LYS A 59 5.45 -11.48 3.84
CA LYS A 59 5.55 -12.53 2.81
C LYS A 59 4.43 -12.54 1.76
N HIS A 60 3.19 -12.26 2.17
CA HIS A 60 2.05 -12.22 1.24
C HIS A 60 2.09 -11.01 0.32
N LEU A 61 2.57 -9.86 0.82
CA LEU A 61 2.79 -8.68 0.01
C LEU A 61 4.01 -8.89 -0.90
N SER A 62 5.08 -9.52 -0.41
CA SER A 62 6.25 -9.90 -1.21
C SER A 62 5.85 -10.76 -2.41
N ALA A 63 5.09 -11.84 -2.18
CA ALA A 63 4.64 -12.73 -3.25
C ALA A 63 3.75 -12.01 -4.29
N LEU A 64 2.93 -11.05 -3.86
CA LEU A 64 2.14 -10.22 -4.78
C LEU A 64 3.04 -9.32 -5.63
N LEU A 65 4.06 -8.71 -5.04
CA LEU A 65 4.99 -7.80 -5.73
C LEU A 65 5.92 -8.52 -6.69
N GLU A 66 6.27 -9.78 -6.42
CA GLU A 66 7.07 -10.63 -7.30
C GLU A 66 6.29 -11.15 -8.50
N GLY A 67 4.96 -11.29 -8.36
CA GLY A 67 4.06 -11.68 -9.45
C GLY A 67 3.50 -10.52 -10.28
N ALA A 68 3.87 -9.27 -9.98
CA ALA A 68 3.35 -8.04 -10.59
C ALA A 68 4.26 -7.49 -11.71
#